data_AF-A0A7J4LAF7-F1
#
_entry.id   AF-A0A7J4LAF7-F1
#
_cell.length_a   1.000
_cell.length_b   1.000
_cell.length_c   1.000
_cell.angle_alpha   90.00
_cell.angle_beta   90.00
_cell.angle_gamma   90.00
#
_symmetry.space_group_name_H-M   'P 1'
#
loop_
_entity.id
_entity.type
_entity.pdbx_description
1 polymer ?
#
loop_
_entity_poly.entity_id
_entity_poly.type
_entity_poly.pdbx_seq_one_letter_code
_entity_poly.pdbx_strand_id
1 'polypeptide(L)'
;MRALQWLSNKDVLKIVSSENEIIELDTNGRNYSKKGLPERRMLEIVKEKPARVQDLMQKFGNEEFSIAVGILKQKAAVSMSNGNVSITENGKKLLNKESLEETFIKRLEKGPTPAGKLEAEDRFALDNLMKRKQIIQKKITKIKFIELTEFGKQLIKQKIEKVNYIESVTPQVLAAKEWEKKKFRPYDVTINVPSIQSG
;
A
#
# COMPACT_ATOMS: atom_id res chain seq x y z
N MET A 1 -11.00 -4.60 -19.22
CA MET A 1 -10.80 -3.13 -19.16
C MET A 1 -10.96 -2.43 -20.51
N ARG A 2 -10.28 -2.85 -21.59
CA ARG A 2 -10.42 -2.19 -22.91
C ARG A 2 -11.86 -2.11 -23.44
N ALA A 3 -12.64 -3.18 -23.28
CA ALA A 3 -14.05 -3.19 -23.70
C ALA A 3 -14.90 -2.14 -22.96
N LEU A 4 -14.70 -2.00 -21.65
CA LEU A 4 -15.38 -0.97 -20.85
C LEU A 4 -14.97 0.42 -21.31
N GLN A 5 -13.67 0.63 -21.56
CA GLN A 5 -13.17 1.93 -22.01
C GLN A 5 -13.72 2.30 -23.39
N TRP A 6 -13.82 1.33 -24.31
CA TRP A 6 -14.44 1.52 -25.62
C TRP A 6 -15.93 1.86 -25.55
N LEU A 7 -16.68 1.18 -24.67
CA LEU A 7 -18.08 1.49 -24.41
C LEU A 7 -18.23 2.88 -23.75
N SER A 8 -17.27 3.27 -22.92
CA SER A 8 -17.25 4.60 -22.31
C SER A 8 -16.97 5.71 -23.32
N ASN A 9 -16.03 5.50 -24.24
CA ASN A 9 -15.76 6.42 -25.35
C ASN A 9 -16.98 6.62 -26.27
N LYS A 10 -17.85 5.60 -26.36
CA LYS A 10 -19.12 5.66 -27.11
C LYS A 10 -20.30 6.19 -26.30
N ASP A 11 -20.03 6.74 -25.12
CA ASP A 11 -21.03 7.27 -24.18
C ASP A 11 -22.13 6.25 -23.79
N VAL A 12 -21.82 4.95 -23.89
CA VAL A 12 -22.73 3.85 -23.51
C VAL A 12 -22.67 3.64 -21.99
N LEU A 13 -21.51 3.88 -21.39
CA LEU A 13 -21.30 3.74 -19.97
C LEU A 13 -20.37 4.82 -19.42
N LYS A 14 -20.58 5.18 -18.16
CA LYS A 14 -19.75 6.11 -17.42
C LYS A 14 -18.87 5.31 -16.46
N ILE A 15 -17.56 5.52 -16.53
CA ILE A 15 -16.60 4.93 -15.60
C ILE A 15 -16.14 6.03 -14.65
N VAL A 16 -16.50 5.91 -13.37
CA VAL A 16 -16.00 6.78 -12.30
C VAL A 16 -14.96 6.02 -11.51
N SER A 17 -13.71 6.49 -11.55
CA SER A 17 -12.64 5.92 -10.72
C SER A 17 -12.48 6.71 -9.43
N SER A 18 -12.45 6.00 -8.31
CA SER A 18 -12.06 6.53 -7.00
C SER A 18 -10.78 5.83 -6.56
N GLU A 19 -9.78 6.63 -6.19
CA GLU A 19 -8.53 6.13 -5.62
C GLU A 19 -8.63 6.20 -4.10
N ASN A 20 -8.44 5.06 -3.43
CA ASN A 20 -8.40 4.98 -1.98
C ASN A 20 -6.99 4.58 -1.56
N GLU A 21 -6.35 5.41 -0.76
CA GLU A 21 -5.09 5.05 -0.11
C GLU A 21 -5.41 4.20 1.13
N ILE A 22 -4.90 2.97 1.13
CA ILE A 22 -5.02 2.03 2.24
C ILE A 22 -3.66 1.90 2.90
N ILE A 23 -3.63 1.95 4.22
CA ILE A 23 -2.44 1.79 5.04
C ILE A 23 -2.45 0.39 5.62
N GLU A 24 -1.33 -0.32 5.48
CA GLU A 24 -1.15 -1.68 6.01
C GLU A 24 0.26 -1.89 6.55
N LEU A 25 0.42 -2.92 7.40
CA LEU A 25 1.72 -3.31 7.93
C LEU A 25 2.57 -3.98 6.85
N ASP A 26 3.79 -3.49 6.70
CA ASP A 26 4.85 -4.12 5.92
C ASP A 26 5.62 -5.14 6.80
N THR A 27 6.71 -5.68 6.28
CA THR A 27 7.46 -6.84 6.79
C THR A 27 7.91 -6.66 8.23
N ASN A 28 8.54 -5.52 8.56
CA ASN A 28 8.97 -5.23 9.94
C ASN A 28 7.78 -4.88 10.83
N GLY A 29 6.76 -4.19 10.31
CA GLY A 29 5.55 -3.86 11.07
C GLY A 29 4.81 -5.10 11.57
N ARG A 30 4.69 -6.12 10.72
CA ARG A 30 4.12 -7.43 11.12
C ARG A 30 4.97 -8.14 12.17
N ASN A 31 6.29 -8.05 12.07
CA ASN A 31 7.21 -8.61 13.06
C ASN A 31 7.08 -7.89 14.42
N TYR A 32 7.00 -6.55 14.39
CA TYR A 32 6.86 -5.72 15.59
C TYR A 32 5.47 -5.81 16.23
N SER A 33 4.41 -6.09 15.46
CA SER A 33 3.10 -6.35 16.06
C SER A 33 3.11 -7.58 16.97
N LYS A 34 3.88 -8.60 16.60
CA LYS A 34 4.01 -9.86 17.36
C LYS A 34 5.05 -9.79 18.47
N LYS A 35 6.22 -9.21 18.19
CA LYS A 35 7.37 -9.18 19.12
C LYS A 35 7.40 -7.92 19.99
N GLY A 36 6.61 -6.90 19.66
CA GLY A 36 6.74 -5.55 20.20
C GLY A 36 7.78 -4.73 19.44
N LEU A 37 7.64 -3.40 19.56
CA LEU A 37 8.59 -2.43 19.01
C LEU A 37 9.99 -2.59 19.65
N PRO A 38 11.08 -2.34 18.90
CA PRO A 38 12.43 -2.50 19.41
C PRO A 38 12.73 -1.59 20.62
N GLU A 39 12.11 -0.41 20.71
CA GLU A 39 12.21 0.51 21.85
C GLU A 39 11.71 -0.13 23.14
N ARG A 40 10.52 -0.76 23.08
CA ARG A 40 9.92 -1.40 24.25
C ARG A 40 10.72 -2.64 24.67
N ARG A 41 11.10 -3.46 23.71
CA ARG A 41 11.96 -4.64 23.95
C ARG A 41 13.30 -4.24 24.56
N MET A 42 13.89 -3.13 24.12
CA MET A 42 15.15 -2.64 24.70
C MET A 42 14.95 -2.17 26.13
N LEU A 43 13.91 -1.39 26.40
CA LEU A 43 13.56 -0.95 27.75
C LEU A 43 13.29 -2.12 28.69
N GLU A 44 12.61 -3.18 28.24
CA GLU A 44 12.38 -4.40 29.03
C GLU A 44 13.68 -5.11 29.41
N ILE A 45 14.68 -5.13 28.53
CA ILE A 45 16.00 -5.72 28.82
C ILE A 45 16.77 -4.89 29.84
N VAL A 46 16.78 -3.55 29.67
CA VAL A 46 17.55 -2.66 30.55
C VAL A 46 16.83 -2.31 31.86
N LYS A 47 15.58 -2.75 32.02
CA LYS A 47 14.77 -2.57 33.24
C LYS A 47 15.38 -3.28 34.44
N GLU A 48 15.81 -4.53 34.23
CA GLU A 48 16.33 -5.40 35.29
C GLU A 48 17.80 -5.11 35.60
N LYS A 49 18.62 -4.87 34.57
CA LYS A 49 20.04 -4.53 34.72
C LYS A 49 20.56 -3.71 33.53
N PRO A 50 21.56 -2.84 33.74
CA PRO A 50 22.27 -2.21 32.63
C PRO A 50 22.83 -3.25 31.66
N ALA A 51 22.66 -3.02 30.36
CA ALA A 51 23.13 -3.93 29.32
C ALA A 51 24.25 -3.28 28.50
N ARG A 52 25.24 -4.07 28.06
CA ARG A 52 26.30 -3.58 27.19
C ARG A 52 25.74 -3.26 25.81
N VAL A 53 26.24 -2.19 25.20
CA VAL A 53 25.86 -1.79 23.84
C VAL A 53 26.11 -2.91 22.83
N GLN A 54 27.24 -3.61 22.95
CA GLN A 54 27.60 -4.72 22.04
C GLN A 54 26.58 -5.86 22.08
N ASP A 55 26.11 -6.24 23.28
CA ASP A 55 25.13 -7.32 23.46
C ASP A 55 23.77 -6.93 22.83
N LEU A 56 23.37 -5.66 22.99
CA LEU A 56 22.15 -5.14 22.37
C LEU A 56 22.27 -5.07 20.84
N MET A 57 23.43 -4.65 20.30
CA MET A 57 23.67 -4.63 18.85
C MET A 57 23.64 -6.04 18.25
N GLN A 58 24.19 -7.05 18.93
CA GLN A 58 24.08 -8.45 18.47
C GLN A 58 22.63 -8.96 18.48
N LYS A 59 21.83 -8.55 19.47
CA LYS A 59 20.45 -9.05 19.63
C LYS A 59 19.43 -8.40 18.69
N PHE A 60 19.58 -7.12 18.38
CA PHE A 60 18.64 -6.36 17.55
C PHE A 60 19.17 -6.10 16.13
N GLY A 61 20.48 -6.26 15.91
CA GLY A 61 21.15 -5.77 14.71
C GLY A 61 21.41 -4.26 14.77
N ASN A 62 22.39 -3.81 13.97
CA ASN A 62 22.86 -2.43 14.02
C ASN A 62 21.77 -1.40 13.66
N GLU A 63 20.94 -1.70 12.65
CA GLU A 63 19.87 -0.81 12.20
C GLU A 63 18.79 -0.62 13.28
N GLU A 64 18.19 -1.70 13.79
CA GLU A 64 17.14 -1.61 14.82
C GLU A 64 17.67 -1.00 16.11
N PHE A 65 18.90 -1.36 16.51
CA PHE A 65 19.55 -0.79 17.70
C PHE A 65 19.70 0.72 17.59
N SER A 66 20.24 1.22 16.47
CA SER A 66 20.47 2.66 16.27
C SER A 66 19.16 3.45 16.28
N ILE A 67 18.10 2.93 15.65
CA ILE A 67 16.78 3.55 15.64
C ILE A 67 16.19 3.61 17.05
N ALA A 68 16.20 2.47 17.76
CA ALA A 68 15.62 2.37 19.09
C ALA A 68 16.34 3.29 20.10
N VAL A 69 17.68 3.27 20.12
CA VAL A 69 18.46 4.14 21.01
C VAL A 69 18.23 5.61 20.69
N GLY A 70 18.15 5.99 19.40
CA GLY A 70 17.87 7.36 18.99
C GLY A 70 16.56 7.88 19.59
N ILE A 71 15.48 7.10 19.45
CA ILE A 71 14.15 7.45 19.96
C ILE A 71 14.11 7.47 21.49
N LEU A 72 14.72 6.46 22.13
CA LEU A 72 14.77 6.39 23.59
C LEU A 72 15.59 7.54 24.18
N LYS A 73 16.66 7.97 23.52
CA LYS A 73 17.47 9.13 23.94
C LYS A 73 16.70 10.44 23.78
N GLN A 74 15.99 10.63 22.67
CA GLN A 74 15.13 11.80 22.46
C GLN A 74 14.04 11.93 23.54
N LYS A 75 13.51 10.80 24.00
CA LYS A 75 12.50 10.75 25.08
C LYS A 75 13.11 10.75 26.50
N ALA A 76 14.43 10.93 26.62
CA ALA A 76 15.18 10.84 27.88
C ALA A 76 14.88 9.55 28.66
N ALA A 77 14.59 8.45 27.96
CA ALA A 77 14.16 7.17 28.52
C ALA A 77 15.31 6.24 28.91
N VAL A 78 16.49 6.47 28.31
CA VAL A 78 17.72 5.71 28.59
C VAL A 78 18.89 6.66 28.77
N SER A 79 19.85 6.26 29.60
CA SER A 79 21.17 6.90 29.70
C SER A 79 22.25 5.93 29.27
N MET A 80 23.32 6.46 28.69
CA MET A 80 24.48 5.67 28.27
C MET A 80 25.69 6.11 29.08
N SER A 81 26.26 5.19 29.85
CA SER A 81 27.46 5.43 30.64
C SER A 81 28.37 4.21 30.60
N ASN A 82 29.68 4.42 30.44
CA ASN A 82 30.70 3.37 30.46
C ASN A 82 30.42 2.20 29.49
N GLY A 83 29.88 2.48 28.30
CA GLY A 83 29.53 1.46 27.30
C GLY A 83 28.28 0.62 27.62
N ASN A 84 27.53 1.00 28.66
CA ASN A 84 26.28 0.37 29.06
C ASN A 84 25.09 1.30 28.82
N VAL A 85 23.95 0.71 28.50
CA VAL A 85 22.64 1.37 28.43
C VAL A 85 21.88 1.05 29.71
N SER A 86 21.39 2.07 30.41
CA SER A 86 20.55 1.94 31.59
C SER A 86 19.24 2.72 31.42
N ILE A 87 18.19 2.25 32.08
CA ILE A 87 16.87 2.88 32.04
C ILE A 87 16.81 4.09 32.99
N THR A 88 16.13 5.15 32.59
CA THR A 88 15.83 6.29 33.47
C THR A 88 14.43 6.15 34.09
N GLU A 89 14.09 7.02 35.05
CA GLU A 89 12.72 7.08 35.59
C GLU A 89 11.66 7.38 34.50
N ASN A 90 12.02 8.17 33.48
CA ASN A 90 11.15 8.40 32.32
C ASN A 90 10.99 7.14 31.47
N GLY A 91 12.05 6.33 31.31
CA GLY A 91 11.96 5.04 30.64
C GLY A 91 11.04 4.05 31.35
N LYS A 92 11.09 4.02 32.69
CA LYS A 92 10.16 3.20 33.49
C LYS A 92 8.70 3.65 33.31
N LYS A 93 8.44 4.96 33.26
CA LYS A 93 7.11 5.51 32.96
C LYS A 93 6.63 5.14 31.55
N LEU A 94 7.53 5.17 30.57
CA LEU A 94 7.26 4.75 29.19
C LEU A 94 6.94 3.25 29.08
N LEU A 95 7.57 2.39 29.87
CA LEU A 95 7.21 0.96 29.90
C LEU A 95 5.79 0.69 30.42
N ASN A 96 5.29 1.55 31.30
CA ASN A 96 3.96 1.38 31.90
C ASN A 96 2.81 1.86 31.01
N LYS A 97 3.10 2.57 29.91
CA LYS A 97 2.09 3.09 28.98
C LYS A 97 2.36 2.57 27.57
N GLU A 98 1.33 2.21 26.84
CA GLU A 98 1.48 1.92 25.40
C GLU A 98 1.72 3.21 24.63
N SER A 99 2.62 3.15 23.67
CA SER A 99 2.89 4.26 22.76
C SER A 99 1.80 4.36 21.67
N LEU A 100 1.61 5.56 21.12
CA LEU A 100 0.69 5.77 19.99
C LEU A 100 1.10 4.90 18.79
N GLU A 101 2.39 4.69 18.60
CA GLU A 101 2.90 3.80 17.56
C GLU A 101 2.51 2.32 17.78
N GLU A 102 2.55 1.83 19.02
CA GLU A 102 2.15 0.45 19.34
C GLU A 102 0.64 0.25 19.18
N THR A 103 -0.17 1.19 19.67
CA THR A 103 -1.63 1.10 19.53
C THR A 103 -2.04 1.14 18.06
N PHE A 104 -1.35 1.96 17.25
CA PHE A 104 -1.58 2.03 15.82
C PHE A 104 -1.17 0.75 15.09
N ILE A 105 0.00 0.18 15.38
CA ILE A 105 0.44 -1.10 14.80
C ILE A 105 -0.56 -2.23 15.13
N LYS A 106 -0.99 -2.35 16.39
CA LYS A 106 -2.00 -3.35 16.80
C LYS A 106 -3.33 -3.17 16.08
N ARG A 107 -3.73 -1.93 15.78
CA ARG A 107 -4.93 -1.66 14.99
C ARG A 107 -4.75 -2.13 13.56
N LEU A 108 -3.61 -1.83 12.93
CA LEU A 108 -3.31 -2.26 11.57
C LEU A 108 -3.14 -3.78 11.45
N GLU A 109 -2.76 -4.49 12.53
CA GLU A 109 -2.75 -5.95 12.57
C GLU A 109 -4.17 -6.55 12.46
N LYS A 110 -5.18 -5.88 13.04
CA LYS A 110 -6.59 -6.30 12.91
C LYS A 110 -7.14 -6.08 11.51
N GLY A 111 -6.60 -5.10 10.78
CA GLY A 111 -6.94 -4.90 9.38
C GLY A 111 -6.38 -3.61 8.78
N PRO A 112 -6.23 -3.55 7.44
CA PRO A 112 -5.83 -2.34 6.74
C PRO A 112 -6.81 -1.19 6.98
N THR A 113 -6.29 0.02 7.12
CA THR A 113 -7.11 1.22 7.41
C THR A 113 -7.01 2.23 6.28
N PRO A 114 -8.13 2.79 5.78
CA PRO A 114 -8.09 3.88 4.80
C PRO A 114 -7.45 5.14 5.37
N ALA A 115 -6.55 5.78 4.63
CA ALA A 115 -5.87 7.00 5.06
C ALA A 115 -6.83 8.15 5.41
N GLY A 116 -7.96 8.24 4.69
CA GLY A 116 -8.99 9.24 4.95
C GLY A 116 -9.75 9.07 6.27
N LYS A 117 -9.63 7.91 6.95
CA LYS A 117 -10.28 7.62 8.23
C LYS A 117 -9.34 7.71 9.43
N LEU A 118 -8.12 8.20 9.25
CA LEU A 118 -7.17 8.36 10.34
C LEU A 118 -7.46 9.61 11.18
N GLU A 119 -7.55 9.41 12.48
CA GLU A 119 -7.58 10.46 13.50
C GLU A 119 -6.21 11.15 13.61
N ALA A 120 -6.16 12.31 14.26
CA ALA A 120 -4.92 13.10 14.39
C ALA A 120 -3.78 12.33 15.07
N GLU A 121 -4.09 11.53 16.10
CA GLU A 121 -3.12 10.69 16.82
C GLU A 121 -2.55 9.59 15.91
N ASP A 122 -3.40 8.95 15.09
CA ASP A 122 -2.98 7.90 14.18
C ASP A 122 -2.13 8.47 13.03
N ARG A 123 -2.41 9.69 12.57
CA ARG A 123 -1.58 10.38 11.57
C ARG A 123 -0.19 10.67 12.11
N PHE A 124 -0.10 11.11 13.36
CA PHE A 124 1.19 11.32 14.02
C PHE A 124 1.98 10.01 14.13
N ALA A 125 1.32 8.93 14.55
CA ALA A 125 1.94 7.60 14.60
C ALA A 125 2.39 7.11 13.21
N LEU A 126 1.55 7.29 12.19
CA LEU A 126 1.87 6.97 10.79
C LEU A 126 3.12 7.70 10.32
N ASP A 127 3.21 9.01 10.51
CA ASP A 127 4.35 9.82 10.07
C ASP A 127 5.66 9.38 10.74
N ASN A 128 5.61 9.02 12.02
CA ASN A 128 6.76 8.50 12.75
C ASN A 128 7.18 7.10 12.28
N LEU A 129 6.22 6.25 11.95
CA LEU A 129 6.49 4.87 11.51
C LEU A 129 6.88 4.79 10.03
N MET A 130 6.40 5.69 9.18
CA MET A 130 6.78 5.80 7.77
C MET A 130 8.24 6.23 7.56
N LYS A 131 8.79 7.02 8.48
CA LYS A 131 10.23 7.36 8.47
C LYS A 131 11.13 6.15 8.71
N ARG A 132 10.56 5.06 9.22
CA ARG A 132 11.28 3.84 9.57
C ARG A 132 11.10 2.80 8.46
N LYS A 133 12.14 1.99 8.27
CA LYS A 133 12.22 1.03 7.18
C LYS A 133 11.21 -0.11 7.37
N GLN A 134 10.35 -0.28 6.37
CA GLN A 134 9.45 -1.44 6.20
C GLN A 134 8.49 -1.71 7.36
N ILE A 135 8.07 -0.67 8.09
CA ILE A 135 7.04 -0.83 9.13
C ILE A 135 5.65 -0.72 8.53
N ILE A 136 5.41 0.33 7.75
CA ILE A 136 4.11 0.64 7.15
C ILE A 136 4.29 0.81 5.66
N GLN A 137 3.33 0.30 4.89
CA GLN A 137 3.21 0.56 3.46
C GLN A 137 1.86 1.20 3.12
N LYS A 138 1.90 2.06 2.11
CA LYS A 138 0.71 2.70 1.52
C LYS A 138 0.38 2.01 0.22
N LYS A 139 -0.83 1.47 0.12
CA LYS A 139 -1.34 0.79 -1.05
C LYS A 139 -2.49 1.58 -1.66
N ILE A 140 -2.29 2.05 -2.88
CA ILE A 140 -3.34 2.72 -3.63
C ILE A 140 -4.25 1.66 -4.25
N THR A 141 -5.50 1.62 -3.80
CA THR A 141 -6.54 0.78 -4.37
C THR A 141 -7.45 1.63 -5.24
N LYS A 142 -7.48 1.32 -6.54
CA LYS A 142 -8.37 2.01 -7.49
C LYS A 142 -9.68 1.23 -7.60
N ILE A 143 -10.76 1.82 -7.13
CA ILE A 143 -12.12 1.28 -7.30
C ILE A 143 -12.74 1.98 -8.50
N LYS A 144 -13.29 1.20 -9.44
CA LYS A 144 -13.97 1.73 -10.62
C LYS A 144 -15.46 1.41 -10.53
N PHE A 145 -16.27 2.44 -10.45
CA PHE A 145 -17.72 2.36 -10.55
C PHE A 145 -18.11 2.49 -12.02
N ILE A 146 -18.96 1.57 -12.48
CA ILE A 146 -19.42 1.51 -13.86
C ILE A 146 -20.93 1.66 -13.82
N GLU A 147 -21.43 2.68 -14.51
CA GLU A 147 -22.86 2.95 -14.62
C GLU A 147 -23.24 3.05 -16.10
N LEU A 148 -24.41 2.52 -16.47
CA LEU A 148 -24.96 2.70 -17.80
C LEU A 148 -25.51 4.12 -17.94
N THR A 149 -25.16 4.79 -19.03
CA THR A 149 -25.80 6.06 -19.40
C THR A 149 -27.23 5.80 -19.89
N GLU A 150 -28.03 6.85 -20.04
CA GLU A 150 -29.35 6.74 -20.67
C GLU A 150 -29.28 6.15 -22.08
N PHE A 151 -28.24 6.52 -22.86
CA PHE A 151 -27.96 5.92 -24.16
C PHE A 151 -27.65 4.42 -24.06
N GLY A 152 -26.84 4.00 -23.09
CA GLY A 152 -26.57 2.58 -22.84
C GLY A 152 -27.81 1.78 -22.45
N LYS A 153 -28.72 2.36 -21.65
CA LYS A 153 -30.01 1.74 -21.30
C LYS A 153 -30.92 1.57 -22.53
N GLN A 154 -30.90 2.50 -23.48
CA GLN A 154 -31.64 2.40 -24.73
C GLN A 154 -31.06 1.32 -25.65
N LEU A 155 -29.73 1.23 -25.75
CA LEU A 155 -29.02 0.21 -26.54
C LEU A 155 -29.35 -1.22 -26.12
N ILE A 156 -29.49 -1.48 -24.82
CA ILE A 156 -29.84 -2.81 -24.29
C ILE A 156 -31.23 -3.25 -24.76
N LYS A 157 -32.15 -2.29 -25.00
CA LYS A 157 -33.50 -2.58 -25.51
C LYS A 157 -33.52 -2.95 -26.99
N GLN A 158 -32.42 -2.70 -27.71
CA GLN A 158 -32.29 -3.07 -29.12
C GLN A 158 -31.71 -4.49 -29.24
N LYS A 159 -32.19 -5.27 -30.21
CA LYS A 159 -31.55 -6.53 -30.59
C LYS A 159 -30.22 -6.21 -31.26
N ILE A 160 -29.12 -6.40 -30.52
CA ILE A 160 -27.78 -6.28 -31.07
C ILE A 160 -27.42 -7.61 -31.73
N GLU A 161 -27.34 -7.62 -33.06
CA GLU A 161 -26.85 -8.79 -33.79
C GLU A 161 -25.34 -8.96 -33.59
N LYS A 162 -24.91 -10.19 -33.31
CA LYS A 162 -23.49 -10.54 -33.29
C LYS A 162 -22.97 -10.59 -34.72
N VAL A 163 -22.39 -9.48 -35.17
CA VAL A 163 -21.67 -9.43 -36.45
C VAL A 163 -20.24 -9.90 -36.22
N ASN A 164 -19.80 -10.90 -36.99
CA ASN A 164 -18.43 -11.41 -36.95
C ASN A 164 -17.51 -10.49 -37.76
N TYR A 165 -16.79 -9.61 -37.07
CA TYR A 165 -15.77 -8.75 -37.66
C TYR A 165 -14.41 -9.43 -37.70
N ILE A 166 -13.60 -9.12 -38.72
CA ILE A 166 -12.18 -9.49 -38.75
C ILE A 166 -11.43 -8.51 -37.83
N GLU A 167 -10.72 -9.03 -36.82
CA GLU A 167 -9.98 -8.21 -35.85
C GLU A 167 -8.58 -7.81 -36.32
N SER A 168 -7.91 -8.66 -37.10
CA SER A 168 -6.57 -8.40 -37.62
C SER A 168 -6.38 -9.03 -38.98
N VAL A 169 -5.56 -8.40 -39.82
CA VAL A 169 -5.18 -8.96 -41.13
C VAL A 169 -4.14 -10.04 -40.89
N THR A 170 -4.56 -11.31 -40.93
CA THR A 170 -3.64 -12.46 -40.84
C THR A 170 -3.38 -13.06 -42.22
N PRO A 171 -2.25 -13.78 -42.42
CA PRO A 171 -2.00 -14.51 -43.66
C PRO A 171 -3.13 -15.48 -44.03
N GLN A 172 -3.79 -16.09 -43.03
CA GLN A 172 -4.95 -16.96 -43.27
C GLN A 172 -6.14 -16.18 -43.82
N VAL A 173 -6.45 -14.99 -43.28
CA VAL A 173 -7.53 -14.12 -43.77
C VAL A 173 -7.29 -13.69 -45.22
N LEU A 174 -6.03 -13.41 -45.57
CA LEU A 174 -5.63 -13.06 -46.94
C LEU A 174 -5.76 -14.27 -47.89
N ALA A 175 -5.23 -15.43 -47.49
CA ALA A 175 -5.26 -16.65 -48.30
C ALA A 175 -6.70 -17.16 -48.54
N ALA A 176 -7.57 -17.07 -47.53
CA ALA A 176 -8.96 -17.48 -47.62
C ALA A 176 -9.90 -16.41 -48.21
N LYS A 177 -9.36 -15.23 -48.60
CA LYS A 177 -10.12 -14.07 -49.10
C LYS A 177 -11.30 -13.67 -48.21
N GLU A 178 -11.18 -13.88 -46.91
CA GLU A 178 -12.27 -13.60 -45.96
C GLU A 178 -12.61 -12.11 -45.89
N TRP A 179 -11.65 -11.25 -46.21
CA TRP A 179 -11.79 -9.79 -46.28
C TRP A 179 -12.74 -9.31 -47.38
N GLU A 180 -13.03 -10.14 -48.40
CA GLU A 180 -14.02 -9.81 -49.43
C GLU A 180 -15.47 -9.96 -48.92
N LYS A 181 -15.67 -10.85 -47.93
CA LYS A 181 -17.01 -11.24 -47.45
C LYS A 181 -17.35 -10.71 -46.05
N LYS A 182 -16.34 -10.42 -45.23
CA LYS A 182 -16.50 -9.94 -43.84
C LYS A 182 -15.95 -8.52 -43.70
N LYS A 183 -16.54 -7.75 -42.77
CA LYS A 183 -16.07 -6.40 -42.45
C LYS A 183 -14.94 -6.46 -41.42
N PHE A 184 -14.01 -5.52 -41.50
CA PHE A 184 -13.02 -5.30 -40.45
C PHE A 184 -13.61 -4.55 -39.27
N ARG A 185 -13.13 -4.88 -38.07
CA ARG A 185 -13.47 -4.12 -36.87
C ARG A 185 -12.87 -2.71 -36.99
N PRO A 186 -13.67 -1.63 -36.86
CA PRO A 186 -13.12 -0.29 -36.88
C PRO A 186 -12.22 -0.04 -35.67
N TYR A 187 -11.07 0.59 -35.89
CA TYR A 187 -10.14 0.98 -34.84
C TYR A 187 -10.66 2.18 -34.05
N ASP A 188 -10.46 2.15 -32.73
CA ASP A 188 -10.68 3.32 -31.87
C ASP A 188 -9.36 4.11 -31.80
N VAL A 189 -9.31 5.23 -32.51
CA VAL A 189 -8.12 6.12 -32.57
C VAL A 189 -7.96 6.98 -31.32
N THR A 190 -8.97 7.02 -30.44
CA THR A 190 -8.95 7.85 -29.22
C THR A 190 -8.46 7.10 -27.99
N ILE A 191 -8.24 5.78 -28.11
CA ILE A 191 -7.83 4.95 -26.98
C ILE A 191 -6.35 5.16 -26.66
N ASN A 192 -6.02 5.24 -25.36
CA ASN A 192 -4.62 5.28 -24.93
C ASN A 192 -3.89 4.00 -25.35
N VAL A 193 -2.80 4.17 -26.10
CA VAL A 193 -1.88 3.10 -26.51
C VAL A 193 -0.66 3.07 -25.58
N PRO A 194 -0.07 1.89 -25.33
CA PRO A 194 1.18 1.79 -24.57
C PRO A 194 2.31 2.55 -25.28
N SER A 195 3.16 3.24 -24.53
CA SER A 195 4.32 3.94 -25.07
C SER A 195 5.36 2.95 -25.60
N ILE A 196 5.90 3.21 -26.78
CA ILE A 196 7.00 2.43 -27.35
C ILE A 196 8.28 2.83 -26.60
N GLN A 197 8.88 1.90 -25.86
CA GLN A 197 10.23 2.08 -25.33
C GLN A 197 11.21 1.62 -26.41
N SER A 198 11.92 2.58 -27.01
CA SER A 198 13.08 2.28 -27.85
C SER A 198 14.26 1.96 -26.91
N GLY A 199 14.91 0.83 -27.14
CA GLY A 199 16.07 0.38 -26.35
C GLY A 199 17.32 1.21 -26.56
#